data_AF-U6D365-F1
#
_entry.id   AF-U6D365-F1
#
_cell.length_a   1.000
_cell.length_b   1.000
_cell.length_c   1.000
_cell.angle_alpha   90.00
_cell.angle_beta   90.00
_cell.angle_gamma   90.00
#
_symmetry.space_group_name_H-M   'P 1'
#
loop_
_entity.id
_entity.type
_entity.pdbx_description
1 polymer ?
#
loop_
_entity_poly.entity_id
_entity_poly.type
_entity_poly.pdbx_seq_one_letter_code
_entity_poly.pdbx_strand_id
1 'polypeptide(L)' 'LTTGVPALEVYTPKEIFVANGTQGKLTCKFKSANTTGSSTSVSWSFQPEGTDTTVSFFHYSQGQVYPGNYPPFKDRTSWA' A
#
# COMPACT_ATOMS: atom_id res chain seq x y z
N LEU A 1 -6.73 -25.01 20.44
CA LEU A 1 -6.11 -24.28 19.31
C LEU A 1 -6.08 -22.81 19.70
N THR A 2 -4.92 -22.29 20.10
CA THR A 2 -4.76 -20.87 20.42
C THR A 2 -4.78 -20.09 19.11
N THR A 3 -5.90 -19.46 18.78
CA THR A 3 -5.98 -18.51 17.68
C THR A 3 -5.15 -17.29 18.07
N GLY A 4 -3.88 -17.25 17.66
CA GLY A 4 -3.02 -16.10 17.87
C GLY A 4 -3.67 -14.88 17.21
N VAL A 5 -4.00 -13.87 18.00
CA VAL A 5 -4.46 -12.59 17.45
C VAL A 5 -3.30 -12.01 16.64
N PRO A 6 -3.48 -11.69 15.34
CA PRO A 6 -2.41 -11.10 14.55
C PRO A 6 -1.97 -9.78 15.19
N ALA A 7 -0.66 -9.56 15.28
CA ALA A 7 -0.10 -8.31 15.79
C ALA A 7 -0.50 -7.10 14.93
N LEU A 8 -0.88 -7.33 13.67
CA LEU A 8 -1.35 -6.33 12.72
C LEU A 8 -2.40 -6.96 11.77
N GLU A 9 -3.63 -6.47 11.80
CA GLU A 9 -4.68 -6.76 10.83
C GLU A 9 -4.66 -5.68 9.75
N VAL A 10 -4.63 -6.05 8.48
CA VAL A 10 -4.63 -5.11 7.34
C VAL A 10 -5.89 -5.31 6.51
N TYR A 11 -6.54 -4.21 6.17
CA TYR A 11 -7.78 -4.15 5.41
C TYR A 11 -7.58 -3.26 4.19
N THR A 12 -7.68 -3.88 3.01
CA THR A 12 -7.70 -3.20 1.72
C THR A 12 -8.97 -3.60 0.95
N PRO A 13 -9.53 -2.71 0.11
CA PRO A 13 -10.60 -3.08 -0.80
C PRO A 13 -10.15 -4.20 -1.74
N LYS A 14 -11.06 -5.15 -2.05
CA LYS A 14 -10.80 -6.22 -3.02
C LYS A 14 -10.59 -5.65 -4.42
N GLU A 15 -11.42 -4.68 -4.79
CA GLU A 15 -11.43 -4.05 -6.11
C GLU A 15 -11.60 -2.54 -5.94
N ILE A 16 -11.07 -1.81 -6.91
CA ILE A 16 -11.10 -0.35 -6.94
C ILE A 16 -11.37 0.06 -8.38
N PHE A 17 -12.38 0.90 -8.59
CA PHE A 17 -12.73 1.42 -9.90
C PHE A 17 -12.31 2.88 -9.98
N VAL A 18 -11.50 3.21 -11.00
CA VAL A 18 -10.98 4.55 -11.22
C VAL A 18 -11.30 4.96 -12.65
N ALA A 19 -11.88 6.14 -12.82
CA ALA A 19 -12.14 6.67 -14.16
C ALA A 19 -10.82 7.05 -14.83
N ASN A 20 -10.70 6.78 -16.13
CA ASN A 20 -9.48 7.10 -16.88
C ASN A 20 -9.19 8.62 -16.81
N GLY A 21 -7.93 8.99 -16.56
CA GLY A 21 -7.50 10.37 -16.39
C GLY A 21 -7.79 10.99 -15.02
N THR A 22 -8.39 10.24 -14.08
CA THR A 22 -8.65 10.71 -12.71
C THR A 22 -7.70 10.07 -11.68
N GLN A 23 -7.72 10.58 -10.44
CA GLN A 23 -6.93 10.04 -9.35
C GLN A 23 -7.65 8.88 -8.66
N GLY A 24 -6.95 7.76 -8.48
CA GLY A 24 -7.38 6.66 -7.63
C GLY A 24 -6.76 6.75 -6.24
N LYS A 25 -7.52 6.40 -5.19
CA LYS A 25 -7.00 6.31 -3.82
C LYS A 25 -6.91 4.86 -3.38
N LEU A 26 -5.68 4.38 -3.20
CA LEU A 26 -5.41 3.07 -2.58
C LEU A 26 -5.56 3.21 -1.06
N THR A 27 -6.63 2.65 -0.50
CA THR A 27 -6.91 2.74 0.93
C THR A 27 -6.40 1.49 1.63
N CYS A 28 -5.52 1.68 2.62
CA CYS A 28 -5.08 0.65 3.54
C CYS A 28 -5.44 1.08 4.95
N LYS A 29 -6.30 0.30 5.63
CA LYS A 29 -6.59 0.46 7.05
C LYS A 29 -5.92 -0.67 7.79
N PHE A 30 -5.38 -0.40 8.96
CA PHE A 30 -4.82 -1.46 9.79
C PHE A 30 -5.32 -1.34 11.22
N LYS A 31 -5.32 -2.46 11.93
CA LYS A 31 -5.62 -2.54 13.36
C LYS A 31 -4.47 -3.30 14.02
N SER A 32 -3.89 -2.71 15.06
CA SER A 32 -2.79 -3.31 15.81
C SER A 32 -3.09 -3.22 17.31
N ALA A 33 -2.62 -4.22 18.06
CA ALA A 33 -2.63 -4.18 19.52
C ALA A 33 -1.55 -3.23 20.09
N ASN A 34 -0.53 -2.87 19.29
CA ASN A 34 0.52 -1.95 19.67
C ASN A 34 0.25 -0.54 19.11
N THR A 35 0.81 0.47 19.77
CA THR A 35 0.76 1.86 19.29
C THR A 35 1.44 1.94 17.93
N THR A 36 0.68 2.39 16.95
CA THR A 36 1.20 2.69 15.61
C THR A 36 1.75 4.11 15.63
N GLY A 37 2.97 4.28 15.14
CA GLY A 37 3.77 5.49 15.31
C GLY A 37 4.81 5.64 14.20
N SER A 38 5.92 6.32 14.48
CA SER A 38 7.00 6.55 13.51
C SER A 38 7.64 5.29 12.93
N SER A 39 7.54 4.15 13.62
CA SER A 39 8.05 2.86 13.16
C SER A 39 7.17 2.18 12.11
N THR A 40 5.96 2.68 11.87
CA THR A 40 5.04 2.08 10.89
C THR A 40 5.53 2.39 9.47
N SER A 41 5.64 1.34 8.66
CA SER A 41 5.98 1.44 7.25
C SER A 41 4.84 0.89 6.39
N VAL A 42 4.61 1.50 5.23
CA VAL A 42 3.60 1.09 4.26
C VAL A 42 4.27 0.92 2.91
N SER A 43 4.11 -0.24 2.29
CA SER A 43 4.62 -0.50 0.94
C SER A 43 3.45 -0.87 0.03
N TRP A 44 3.43 -0.31 -1.17
CA TRP A 44 2.51 -0.72 -2.22
C TRP A 44 3.25 -1.36 -3.37
N SER A 45 2.74 -2.52 -3.76
CA SER A 45 3.22 -3.26 -4.91
C SER A 45 2.07 -3.54 -5.86
N PHE A 46 2.40 -3.65 -7.14
CA PHE A 46 1.46 -3.89 -8.22
C PHE A 46 1.90 -5.12 -9.01
N GLN A 47 0.95 -5.98 -9.33
CA GLN A 47 1.14 -7.08 -10.27
C GLN A 47 0.23 -6.81 -11.48
N PRO A 48 0.80 -6.52 -12.66
CA PRO A 48 0.03 -6.40 -13.88
C PRO A 48 -0.69 -7.71 -14.22
N GLU A 49 -1.90 -7.60 -14.79
CA GLU A 49 -2.64 -8.75 -15.30
C GLU A 49 -1.84 -9.51 -16.36
N GLY A 50 -1.83 -10.84 -16.28
CA GLY A 50 -1.07 -11.69 -17.19
C GLY A 50 0.43 -11.76 -16.91
N THR A 51 0.90 -11.22 -15.77
CA THR A 51 2.30 -11.31 -15.35
C THR A 51 2.42 -11.96 -13.98
N ASP A 52 3.52 -12.68 -13.75
CA ASP A 52 3.87 -13.25 -12.43
C ASP A 52 4.85 -12.36 -11.65
N THR A 53 5.15 -11.17 -12.16
CA THR A 53 6.12 -10.26 -11.57
C THR A 53 5.42 -9.16 -10.79
N THR A 54 5.76 -9.04 -9.52
CA THR A 54 5.31 -7.94 -8.66
C THR A 54 6.35 -6.83 -8.68
N VAL A 55 5.89 -5.58 -8.84
CA VAL A 55 6.73 -4.38 -8.79
C VAL A 55 6.33 -3.49 -7.62
N SER A 56 7.29 -3.10 -6.79
CA SER A 56 7.06 -2.07 -5.76
C SER A 56 7.07 -0.69 -6.41
N PHE A 57 6.05 0.12 -6.12
CA PHE A 57 5.92 1.45 -6.72
C PHE A 57 5.78 2.57 -5.68
N PHE A 58 5.67 2.23 -4.40
CA PHE A 58 5.60 3.22 -3.32
C PHE A 58 6.04 2.59 -2.00
N HIS A 59 6.80 3.35 -1.21
CA HIS A 59 7.12 3.02 0.17
C HIS A 59 7.05 4.27 1.06
N TYR A 60 6.49 4.11 2.25
CA TYR A 60 6.49 5.11 3.32
C TYR A 60 7.10 4.49 4.56
N SER A 61 8.04 5.18 5.19
CA SER A 61 8.67 4.74 6.44
C SER A 61 9.23 5.94 7.18
N GLN A 62 9.16 5.94 8.52
CA GLN A 62 9.78 6.96 9.37
C GLN A 62 9.40 8.41 9.01
N GLY A 63 8.15 8.62 8.56
CA GLY A 63 7.69 9.96 8.15
C GLY A 63 8.18 10.42 6.78
N GLN A 64 8.81 9.55 5.99
CA GLN A 64 9.35 9.85 4.68
C GLN A 64 8.65 9.05 3.58
N VAL A 65 8.46 9.67 2.42
CA VAL A 65 7.85 9.07 1.23
C VAL A 65 8.96 8.72 0.23
N TYR A 66 8.94 7.48 -0.25
CA TYR A 66 9.86 6.93 -1.23
C TYR A 66 9.04 6.47 -2.45
N PRO A 67 8.84 7.35 -3.45
CA PRO A 67 8.13 6.99 -4.67
C PRO A 67 8.98 6.04 -5.52
N GLY A 68 8.34 5.02 -6.11
CA GLY A 68 8.99 4.12 -7.05
C GLY A 68 9.14 4.75 -8.44
N ASN A 69 10.08 4.20 -9.23
CA ASN A 69 10.36 4.66 -10.60
C ASN A 69 9.70 3.77 -11.68
N TYR A 70 8.67 2.99 -11.32
CA TYR A 70 7.98 2.13 -12.28
C TYR A 70 7.14 3.00 -13.24
N PRO A 71 7.30 2.92 -14.57
CA PRO A 71 6.80 3.94 -15.50
C PRO A 71 5.29 4.27 -15.38
N PRO A 72 4.38 3.30 -15.17
CA PRO A 72 2.96 3.59 -14.92
C PRO A 72 2.66 4.47 -13.69
N PHE A 73 3.51 4.44 -12.66
CA PHE A 73 3.30 5.15 -11.38
C PHE A 73 4.32 6.28 -11.13
N LYS A 74 5.36 6.37 -11.96
CA LYS A 74 6.39 7.41 -11.86
C LYS A 74 5.75 8.79 -11.93
N ASP A 75 6.11 9.66 -10.99
CA ASP A 75 5.62 11.04 -10.87
C ASP A 75 4.08 11.15 -10.70
N ARG A 76 3.39 10.04 -10.39
CA ARG A 76 1.92 9.94 -10.27
C ARG A 76 1.46 9.44 -8.90
N THR A 77 2.37 9.28 -7.95
CA THR A 77 2.06 8.81 -6.59
C THR A 77 2.25 9.94 -5.58
N SER A 78 1.39 9.95 -4.56
CA SER A 78 1.48 10.88 -3.43
C SER A 78 0.95 10.21 -2.17
N TRP A 79 1.30 10.76 -1.00
CA TRP A 79 0.86 10.30 0.31
C TRP A 79 -0.02 11.36 0.96
N ALA A 80 -1.20 10.98 1.47
CA ALA A 80 -2.18 11.85 2.10
C ALA A 80 -3.02 11.13 3.16
#